data_AF-A0AB34TBH8-F1
#
_entry.id   AF-A0AB34TBH8-F1
#
_cell.length_a   1.000
_cell.length_b   1.000
_cell.length_c   1.000
_cell.angle_alpha   90.00
_cell.angle_beta   90.00
_cell.angle_gamma   90.00
#
_symmetry.space_group_name_H-M   'P 1'
#
loop_
_entity.id
_entity.type
_entity.pdbx_description
1 polymer ?
#
loop_
_entity_poly.entity_id
_entity_poly.type
_entity_poly.pdbx_seq_one_letter_code
_entity_poly.pdbx_strand_id
1 'polypeptide(L)'
;MSVGEVARASNLPRDFIEQIAVFARERGRLDFVSLSADSGCGTGSCTPDPDSIICASCPLAPPAAKRGYTPLAHIVSTVRNAFGRNKRS
;
A
#
# COMPACT_ATOMS: atom_id res chain seq x y z
N MET A 1 2.69 -7.59 7.48
CA MET A 1 3.79 -7.06 8.30
C MET A 1 5.08 -7.25 7.53
N SER A 2 5.92 -6.23 7.41
CA SER A 2 7.20 -6.27 6.73
C SER A 2 8.31 -6.82 7.63
N VAL A 3 9.42 -7.27 7.03
CA VAL A 3 10.62 -7.72 7.76
C VAL A 3 11.10 -6.65 8.75
N GLY A 4 11.08 -5.38 8.35
CA GLY A 4 11.50 -4.28 9.21
C GLY A 4 10.55 -4.00 10.39
N GLU A 5 9.24 -4.22 10.21
CA GLU A 5 8.27 -4.12 11.31
C GLU A 5 8.44 -5.27 12.31
N VAL A 6 8.65 -6.49 11.82
CA VAL A 6 8.93 -7.66 12.67
C VAL A 6 10.19 -7.43 13.51
N ALA A 7 11.29 -6.99 12.88
CA ALA A 7 12.57 -6.74 13.56
C ALA A 7 12.44 -5.72 14.71
N ARG A 8 11.67 -4.65 14.49
CA ARG A 8 11.40 -3.66 15.55
C ARG A 8 10.55 -4.23 16.67
N ALA A 9 9.48 -4.94 16.33
CA ALA A 9 8.57 -5.53 17.32
C ALA A 9 9.25 -6.62 18.17
N SER A 10 10.20 -7.35 17.61
CA SER A 10 10.95 -8.41 18.29
C SER A 10 12.26 -7.94 18.92
N ASN A 11 12.67 -6.68 18.69
CA ASN A 11 13.97 -6.12 19.08
C ASN A 11 15.15 -6.99 18.61
N LEU A 12 15.10 -7.45 17.36
CA LEU A 12 16.13 -8.29 16.73
C LEU A 12 16.74 -7.61 15.50
N PRO A 13 17.99 -7.95 15.12
CA PRO A 13 18.59 -7.45 13.90
C PRO A 13 17.76 -7.77 12.66
N ARG A 14 17.63 -6.81 11.75
CA ARG A 14 16.84 -6.98 10.52
C ARG A 14 17.32 -8.16 9.69
N ASP A 15 18.63 -8.29 9.51
CA ASP A 15 19.24 -9.34 8.68
C ASP A 15 18.94 -10.74 9.24
N PHE A 16 18.84 -10.86 10.57
CA PHE A 16 18.47 -12.12 11.22
C PHE A 16 17.00 -12.49 10.93
N ILE A 17 16.09 -11.52 11.01
CA ILE A 17 14.69 -11.73 10.63
C ILE A 17 14.57 -12.06 9.13
N GLU A 18 15.38 -11.44 8.28
CA GLU A 18 15.43 -11.71 6.85
C GLU A 18 15.87 -13.15 6.56
N GLN A 19 16.87 -13.66 7.27
CA GLN A 19 17.28 -15.07 7.17
C GLN A 19 16.15 -16.04 7.58
N ILE A 20 15.45 -15.76 8.69
CA ILE A 20 14.32 -16.58 9.14
C ILE A 20 13.18 -16.54 8.12
N ALA A 21 12.89 -15.35 7.58
CA ALA A 21 11.87 -15.11 6.58
C ALA A 21 12.11 -15.94 5.31
N VAL A 22 13.35 -15.93 4.79
CA VAL A 22 13.77 -16.76 3.64
C VAL A 22 13.61 -18.24 3.94
N PHE A 23 14.15 -18.69 5.08
CA PHE A 23 14.06 -20.10 5.50
C PHE A 23 12.61 -20.60 5.63
N ALA A 24 11.72 -19.78 6.19
CA ALA A 24 10.32 -20.12 6.33
C ALA A 24 9.59 -20.15 4.97
N ARG A 25 9.95 -19.25 4.04
CA ARG A 25 9.44 -19.26 2.66
C ARG A 25 9.78 -20.54 1.93
N GLU A 26 11.04 -20.95 1.98
CA GLU A 26 11.54 -22.16 1.30
C GLU A 26 10.82 -23.42 1.79
N ARG A 27 10.30 -23.39 3.03
CA ARG A 27 9.50 -24.46 3.61
C ARG A 27 7.99 -24.31 3.40
N GLY A 28 7.57 -23.34 2.60
CA GLY A 28 6.16 -23.05 2.33
C GLY A 28 5.38 -22.58 3.56
N ARG A 29 6.06 -22.06 4.59
CA ARG A 29 5.43 -21.60 5.84
C ARG A 29 5.03 -20.13 5.80
N LEU A 30 5.60 -19.37 4.87
CA LEU A 30 5.29 -17.97 4.64
C LEU A 30 5.17 -17.71 3.14
N ASP A 31 4.17 -16.91 2.77
CA ASP A 31 4.07 -16.33 1.43
C ASP A 31 4.58 -14.89 1.46
N PHE A 32 5.32 -14.52 0.42
CA PHE A 32 5.94 -13.20 0.31
C PHE A 32 5.33 -12.44 -0.86
N VAL A 33 4.69 -11.34 -0.52
CA VAL A 33 4.29 -10.34 -1.50
C VAL A 33 5.43 -9.33 -1.62
N SER A 34 6.13 -9.35 -2.77
CA SER A 34 7.09 -8.29 -3.07
C SER A 34 6.34 -6.98 -3.28
N LEU A 35 6.75 -5.93 -2.59
CA LEU A 35 6.29 -4.56 -2.82
C LEU A 35 7.21 -3.81 -3.79
N SER A 36 7.92 -4.53 -4.67
CA SER A 36 8.69 -3.93 -5.76
C SER A 36 7.82 -2.95 -6.53
N ALA A 37 8.48 -1.94 -7.12
CA ALA A 37 7.82 -0.94 -7.93
C ALA A 37 6.89 -1.57 -8.98
N ASP A 38 7.19 -2.79 -9.45
CA ASP A 38 6.54 -3.60 -10.51
C ASP A 38 5.40 -4.54 -10.05
N SER A 39 5.23 -4.76 -8.73
CA SER A 39 4.27 -5.73 -8.18
C SER A 39 3.14 -5.09 -7.35
N GLY A 40 3.01 -3.76 -7.38
CA GLY A 40 1.97 -2.99 -6.69
C GLY A 40 0.79 -2.59 -7.59
N CYS A 41 -0.30 -2.08 -6.99
CA CYS A 41 -1.38 -1.43 -7.75
C CYS A 41 -0.84 -0.10 -8.31
N GLY A 42 -0.14 -0.17 -9.45
CA GLY A 42 0.51 0.97 -10.11
C GLY A 42 1.35 0.60 -11.33
N THR A 43 1.45 -0.70 -11.65
CA THR A 43 2.42 -1.24 -12.65
C THR A 43 1.78 -1.75 -13.91
N GLY A 44 0.52 -1.40 -14.13
CA GLY A 44 -0.26 -1.75 -15.31
C GLY A 44 -1.45 -2.67 -15.04
N SER A 45 -1.54 -3.31 -13.86
CA SER A 45 -2.70 -4.15 -13.51
C SER A 45 -3.86 -3.38 -12.84
N CYS A 46 -3.59 -2.18 -12.33
CA CYS A 46 -4.51 -1.41 -11.49
C CYS A 46 -4.06 0.05 -11.51
N THR A 47 -4.97 0.97 -11.80
CA THR A 47 -4.74 2.42 -11.66
C THR A 47 -5.33 2.85 -10.32
N PRO A 48 -4.52 3.04 -9.27
CA PRO A 48 -5.02 3.39 -7.95
C PRO A 48 -5.68 4.76 -7.98
N ASP A 49 -6.89 4.88 -7.46
CA ASP A 49 -7.53 6.16 -7.22
C ASP A 49 -6.98 6.76 -5.92
N PRO A 50 -6.19 7.85 -5.97
CA PRO A 50 -5.60 8.45 -4.77
C PRO A 50 -6.65 9.03 -3.81
N ASP A 51 -7.87 9.32 -4.28
CA ASP A 51 -8.96 9.84 -3.46
C ASP A 51 -9.80 8.72 -2.82
N SER A 52 -9.62 7.46 -3.25
CA SER A 52 -10.29 6.30 -2.67
C SER A 52 -9.59 5.87 -1.38
N ILE A 53 -10.36 5.81 -0.29
CA ILE A 53 -9.92 5.27 1.00
C ILE A 53 -9.36 3.85 0.86
N ILE A 54 -9.94 3.04 -0.05
CA ILE A 54 -9.50 1.66 -0.27
C ILE A 54 -8.10 1.63 -0.89
N CYS A 55 -7.82 2.49 -1.87
CA CYS A 55 -6.51 2.57 -2.50
C CYS A 55 -5.47 3.24 -1.61
N ALA A 56 -5.83 4.30 -0.88
CA ALA A 56 -4.94 4.99 0.06
C ALA A 56 -4.48 4.10 1.23
N SER A 57 -5.35 3.18 1.68
CA SER A 57 -5.04 2.22 2.74
C SER A 57 -4.41 0.92 2.23
N CYS A 58 -4.37 0.70 0.91
CA CYS A 58 -3.87 -0.53 0.32
C CYS A 58 -2.35 -0.70 0.55
N PRO A 59 -1.90 -1.82 1.14
CA PRO A 59 -0.48 -2.06 1.38
C PRO A 59 0.32 -2.15 0.07
N LEU A 60 -0.33 -2.54 -1.03
CA LEU A 60 0.24 -2.66 -2.37
C LEU A 60 0.20 -1.36 -3.18
N ALA A 61 -0.43 -0.29 -2.67
CA ALA A 61 -0.46 0.98 -3.38
C ALA A 61 0.94 1.62 -3.39
N PRO A 62 1.34 2.26 -4.52
CA PRO A 62 2.60 2.95 -4.63
C PRO A 62 2.67 4.08 -3.60
N PRO A 63 3.87 4.48 -3.15
CA PRO A 63 4.04 5.55 -2.18
C PRO A 63 3.36 6.86 -2.59
N ALA A 64 3.30 7.14 -3.91
CA ALA A 64 2.60 8.29 -4.46
C ALA A 64 1.07 8.24 -4.26
N ALA A 65 0.46 7.05 -4.33
CA ALA A 65 -0.97 6.86 -4.03
C ALA A 65 -1.27 6.81 -2.53
N LYS A 66 -0.25 6.56 -1.69
CA LYS A 66 -0.33 6.65 -0.22
C LYS A 66 -0.16 8.08 0.31
N ARG A 67 0.40 8.99 -0.51
CA ARG A 67 0.55 10.40 -0.17
C ARG A 67 -0.78 11.12 -0.40
N GLY A 68 -1.56 11.31 0.67
CA GLY A 68 -2.50 12.44 0.70
C GLY A 68 -3.90 12.21 1.28
N TYR A 69 -4.19 11.09 1.95
CA TYR A 69 -5.46 11.00 2.67
C TYR A 69 -5.43 11.86 3.94
N THR A 70 -5.78 13.14 3.81
CA THR A 70 -6.29 13.91 4.94
C THR A 70 -7.81 13.89 4.87
N PRO A 71 -8.54 13.88 6.00
CA PRO A 71 -10.00 13.94 5.98
C PRO A 71 -10.52 15.13 5.17
N LEU A 72 -9.80 16.26 5.20
CA LEU A 72 -10.10 17.43 4.40
C LEU A 72 -9.91 17.19 2.89
N ALA A 73 -8.84 16.52 2.47
CA ALA A 73 -8.63 16.19 1.05
C ALA A 73 -9.78 15.34 0.50
N HIS A 74 -10.27 14.37 1.27
CA HIS A 74 -11.41 13.53 0.89
C HIS A 74 -12.73 14.31 0.80
N ILE A 75 -12.99 15.20 1.74
CA ILE A 75 -14.18 16.06 1.69
C ILE A 75 -14.12 16.97 0.45
N VAL A 76 -12.97 17.58 0.19
CA VAL A 76 -12.76 18.46 -0.98
C VAL A 76 -12.90 17.69 -2.30
N SER A 77 -12.33 16.49 -2.42
CA SER A 77 -12.46 15.66 -3.63
C SER A 77 -13.89 15.19 -3.85
N THR A 78 -14.59 14.78 -2.79
CA THR A 78 -16.01 14.37 -2.84
C THR A 78 -16.90 15.53 -3.32
N VAL A 79 -16.73 16.72 -2.74
CA VAL A 79 -17.49 17.91 -3.15
C VAL A 79 -17.18 18.29 -4.59
N ARG A 80 -15.90 18.28 -5.00
CA ARG A 80 -15.48 18.57 -6.38
C ARG A 80 -16.09 17.59 -7.38
N ASN A 81 -16.10 16.29 -7.07
CA ASN A 81 -16.67 15.26 -7.93
C ASN A 81 -18.20 15.35 -8.01
N ALA A 82 -18.88 15.67 -6.90
CA ALA A 82 -20.32 15.91 -6.88
C ALA A 82 -20.71 17.13 -7.73
N PHE A 83 -19.94 18.23 -7.64
CA PHE A 83 -20.17 19.43 -8.44
C PHE A 83 -19.77 19.26 -9.92
N GLY A 84 -18.73 18.48 -10.19
CA GLY A 84 -18.25 18.18 -11.55
C GLY A 84 -19.22 17.31 -12.36
N ARG A 85 -19.92 16.36 -11.73
CA ARG A 85 -21.00 15.58 -12.37
C ARG A 85 -22.19 16.45 -12.79
N ASN A 86 -22.46 17.55 -12.08
CA ASN A 86 -23.60 18.43 -12.35
C ASN A 86 -23.39 19.38 -13.54
N LYS A 87 -22.20 19.43 -14.14
CA LYS A 87 -21.91 20.23 -15.36
C LYS A 87 -21.93 19.41 -16.66
N ARG A 88 -22.18 18.09 -16.60
CA ARG A 88 -22.25 17.20 -17.78
C ARG A 88 -23.65 16.62 -18.01
N SER A 89 -24.70 17.25 -17.48
CA SER A 89 -26.09 16.91 -17.76
C SER A 89 -26.82 18.08 -18.40
#